data_AF-A0A820HIY4-F1
#
_entry.id   AF-A0A820HIY4-F1
#
_cell.length_a   1.000
_cell.length_b   1.000
_cell.length_c   1.000
_cell.angle_alpha   90.00
_cell.angle_beta   90.00
_cell.angle_gamma   90.00
#
_symmetry.space_group_name_H-M   'P 1'
#
loop_
_entity.id
_entity.type
_entity.pdbx_description
1 polymer ?
#
loop_
_entity_poly.entity_id
_entity_poly.type
_entity_poly.pdbx_seq_one_letter_code
_entity_poly.pdbx_strand_id
1 'polypeptide(L)'
;MLSQLEKRISKNQEMRIKYPDHPEKFMDSEIELNDAVQELHAIATQSDLYHVLVNMNGISLLMSLLTHENTDISIAVISLIQELTDVDTLTESEQQAAFLIDALAEQQIVSLLVQNMDRLDENVKEEADGIHNSLAIVENMTEFRPSLCVDACKQGLLACLLKRLKIKSPFNSIRLYCSELMSILLQNHDENRQMLGELEGIDILLQQLAYYKRHDHQTSEEFE
;
A
#
# COMPACT_ATOMS: atom_id res chain seq x y z
N MET A 1 -10.40 21.49 2.21
CA MET A 1 -9.88 20.15 1.89
C MET A 1 -10.22 19.15 3.00
N LEU A 2 -9.48 19.03 4.10
CA LEU A 2 -9.74 17.96 5.11
C LEU A 2 -11.14 17.96 5.73
N SER A 3 -11.67 19.11 6.15
CA SER A 3 -13.04 19.20 6.67
C SER A 3 -14.10 18.89 5.60
N GLN A 4 -13.79 19.12 4.31
CA GLN A 4 -14.67 18.70 3.22
C GLN A 4 -14.61 17.18 3.05
N LEU A 5 -13.41 16.58 3.06
CA LEU A 5 -13.24 15.13 3.02
C LEU A 5 -14.05 14.46 4.14
N GLU A 6 -13.89 14.89 5.39
CA GLU A 6 -14.63 14.34 6.54
C GLU A 6 -16.16 14.39 6.35
N LYS A 7 -16.67 15.50 5.81
CA LYS A 7 -18.10 15.65 5.48
C LYS A 7 -18.52 14.71 4.35
N ARG A 8 -17.68 14.51 3.32
CA ARG A 8 -17.96 13.59 2.21
C ARG A 8 -17.94 12.14 2.68
N ILE A 9 -16.99 11.75 3.53
CA ILE A 9 -16.94 10.42 4.17
C ILE A 9 -18.24 10.18 4.94
N SER A 10 -18.62 11.10 5.82
CA SER A 10 -19.82 10.97 6.64
C SER A 10 -21.09 10.85 5.79
N LYS A 11 -21.22 11.68 4.74
CA LYS A 11 -22.36 11.65 3.81
C LYS A 11 -22.42 10.33 3.04
N ASN A 12 -21.28 9.85 2.53
CA ASN A 12 -21.22 8.58 1.82
C ASN A 12 -21.60 7.42 2.74
N GLN A 13 -21.06 7.38 3.95
CA GLN A 13 -21.38 6.35 4.94
C GLN A 13 -22.88 6.35 5.30
N GLU A 14 -23.47 7.53 5.52
CA GLU A 14 -24.92 7.66 5.77
C GLU A 14 -25.74 7.09 4.61
N MET A 15 -25.37 7.41 3.36
CA MET A 15 -26.07 6.95 2.17
C MET A 15 -25.94 5.43 1.97
N ARG A 16 -24.76 4.84 2.23
CA ARG A 16 -24.55 3.38 2.20
C ARG A 16 -25.37 2.67 3.26
N ILE A 17 -25.46 3.22 4.48
CA ILE A 17 -26.30 2.66 5.55
C ILE A 17 -27.79 2.75 5.20
N LYS A 18 -28.21 3.86 4.58
CA LYS A 18 -29.62 4.09 4.20
C LYS A 18 -30.06 3.24 3.02
N TYR A 19 -29.13 2.91 2.12
CA TYR A 19 -29.40 2.26 0.84
C TYR A 19 -28.39 1.13 0.54
N PRO A 20 -28.26 0.10 1.40
CA PRO A 20 -27.20 -0.90 1.29
C PRO A 20 -27.24 -1.69 -0.01
N ASP A 21 -28.45 -2.04 -0.48
CA ASP A 21 -28.65 -2.85 -1.70
C ASP A 21 -28.90 -1.99 -2.96
N HIS A 22 -28.69 -0.68 -2.88
CA HIS A 22 -29.00 0.27 -3.97
C HIS A 22 -27.81 1.17 -4.30
N PRO A 23 -26.77 0.65 -4.98
CA PRO A 23 -25.57 1.39 -5.37
C PRO A 23 -25.85 2.69 -6.12
N GLU A 24 -26.89 2.70 -6.95
CA GLU A 24 -27.31 3.87 -7.71
C GLU A 24 -27.67 5.08 -6.84
N LYS A 25 -28.03 4.87 -5.57
CA LYS A 25 -28.43 5.96 -4.66
C LYS A 25 -27.26 6.61 -3.95
N PHE A 26 -26.13 5.91 -3.80
CA PHE A 26 -24.93 6.46 -3.16
C PHE A 26 -23.77 6.72 -4.13
N MET A 27 -23.91 6.33 -5.41
CA MET A 27 -22.93 6.58 -6.47
C MET A 27 -22.46 8.04 -6.52
N ASP A 28 -23.38 9.01 -6.57
CA ASP A 28 -23.00 10.44 -6.61
C ASP A 28 -22.16 10.84 -5.38
N SER A 29 -22.44 10.26 -4.21
CA SER A 29 -21.66 10.53 -3.00
C SER A 29 -20.28 9.86 -3.02
N GLU A 30 -20.11 8.74 -3.73
CA GLU A 30 -18.81 8.10 -3.94
C GLU A 30 -17.94 8.90 -4.90
N ILE A 31 -18.52 9.40 -5.99
CA ILE A 31 -17.82 10.29 -6.94
C ILE A 31 -17.35 11.54 -6.20
N GLU A 32 -18.24 12.20 -5.44
CA GLU A 32 -17.91 13.37 -4.64
C GLU A 32 -16.84 13.10 -3.56
N LEU A 33 -16.80 11.87 -3.01
CA LEU A 33 -15.79 11.45 -2.05
C LEU A 33 -14.44 11.22 -2.74
N ASN A 34 -14.44 10.53 -3.89
CA ASN A 34 -13.25 10.29 -4.68
C ASN A 34 -12.62 11.62 -5.16
N ASP A 35 -13.43 12.55 -5.67
CA ASP A 35 -12.96 13.89 -6.06
C ASP A 35 -12.29 14.62 -4.89
N ALA A 36 -12.84 14.50 -3.68
CA ALA A 36 -12.26 15.10 -2.48
C ALA A 36 -10.91 14.45 -2.08
N VAL A 37 -10.72 13.16 -2.37
CA VAL A 37 -9.41 12.49 -2.22
C VAL A 37 -8.44 12.99 -3.28
N GLN A 38 -8.88 13.13 -4.53
CA GLN A 38 -8.06 13.65 -5.64
C GLN A 38 -7.58 15.08 -5.36
N GLU A 39 -8.42 15.94 -4.78
CA GLU A 39 -8.03 17.31 -4.38
C GLU A 39 -6.90 17.34 -3.34
N LEU A 40 -6.71 16.27 -2.55
CA LEU A 40 -5.66 16.22 -1.52
C LEU A 40 -4.27 15.94 -2.10
N HIS A 41 -4.14 15.51 -3.35
CA HIS A 41 -2.84 15.38 -4.02
C HIS A 41 -2.06 16.71 -4.07
N ALA A 42 -2.77 17.83 -4.04
CA ALA A 42 -2.15 19.15 -3.90
C ALA A 42 -1.30 19.28 -2.62
N ILE A 43 -1.64 18.56 -1.55
CA ILE A 43 -0.87 18.54 -0.31
C ILE A 43 0.44 17.77 -0.50
N ALA A 44 0.46 16.71 -1.31
CA ALA A 44 1.68 15.94 -1.56
C ALA A 44 2.80 16.82 -2.13
N THR A 45 2.45 17.80 -2.98
CA THR A 45 3.41 18.79 -3.54
C THR A 45 3.90 19.84 -2.54
N GLN A 46 3.43 19.84 -1.29
CA GLN A 46 3.77 20.83 -0.27
C GLN A 46 4.11 20.13 1.05
N SER A 47 5.32 19.56 1.11
CA SER A 47 5.85 18.80 2.27
C SER A 47 5.78 19.58 3.60
N ASP A 48 5.88 20.92 3.55
CA ASP A 48 5.68 21.81 4.70
C ASP A 48 4.32 21.63 5.41
N LEU A 49 3.28 21.21 4.70
CA LEU A 49 1.92 21.06 5.23
C LEU A 49 1.64 19.70 5.90
N TYR A 50 2.58 18.76 5.88
CA TYR A 50 2.35 17.41 6.42
C TYR A 50 2.06 17.42 7.92
N HIS A 51 2.69 18.32 8.68
CA HIS A 51 2.36 18.50 10.10
C HIS A 51 0.89 18.92 10.32
N VAL A 52 0.31 19.72 9.41
CA VAL A 52 -1.12 20.10 9.47
C VAL A 52 -1.98 18.89 9.18
N LEU A 53 -1.61 18.08 8.18
CA LEU A 53 -2.30 16.84 7.84
C LEU A 53 -2.38 15.89 9.04
N VAL A 54 -1.26 15.72 9.76
CA VAL A 54 -1.19 14.90 10.97
C VAL A 54 -2.01 15.53 12.11
N ASN A 55 -1.82 16.81 12.41
CA ASN A 55 -2.50 17.50 13.51
C ASN A 55 -4.02 17.60 13.34
N MET A 56 -4.50 17.63 12.10
CA MET A 56 -5.93 17.66 11.78
C MET A 56 -6.56 16.26 11.65
N ASN A 57 -5.86 15.22 12.11
CA ASN A 57 -6.30 13.82 12.04
C ASN A 57 -6.55 13.34 10.59
N GLY A 58 -5.92 13.97 9.60
CA GLY A 58 -6.09 13.65 8.18
C GLY A 58 -5.61 12.24 7.86
N ILE A 59 -4.52 11.79 8.50
CA ILE A 59 -4.03 10.42 8.34
C ILE A 59 -5.11 9.42 8.74
N SER A 60 -5.76 9.61 9.89
CA SER A 60 -6.83 8.70 10.33
C SER A 60 -8.01 8.64 9.35
N LEU A 61 -8.37 9.77 8.73
CA LEU A 61 -9.39 9.79 7.68
C LEU A 61 -8.95 8.96 6.46
N LEU A 62 -7.72 9.12 6.00
CA LEU A 62 -7.18 8.32 4.89
C LEU A 62 -7.13 6.83 5.24
N MET A 63 -6.62 6.49 6.42
CA MET A 63 -6.57 5.11 6.90
C MET A 63 -7.95 4.45 6.94
N SER A 64 -9.00 5.19 7.33
CA SER A 64 -10.38 4.68 7.34
C SER A 64 -10.93 4.34 5.95
N LEU A 65 -10.41 4.99 4.91
CA LEU A 65 -10.84 4.79 3.53
C LEU A 65 -10.09 3.64 2.83
N LEU A 66 -8.96 3.17 3.36
CA LEU A 66 -8.25 2.00 2.81
C LEU A 66 -9.10 0.72 2.86
N THR A 67 -10.00 0.61 3.84
CA THR A 67 -10.92 -0.52 3.98
C THR A 67 -12.27 -0.29 3.31
N HIS A 68 -12.44 0.79 2.55
CA HIS A 68 -13.72 1.14 1.93
C HIS A 68 -14.20 0.05 0.98
N GLU A 69 -15.50 -0.28 0.94
CA GLU A 69 -16.02 -1.42 0.14
C GLU A 69 -15.85 -1.24 -1.38
N ASN A 70 -15.91 -0.01 -1.87
CA ASN A 70 -15.54 0.32 -3.24
C ASN A 70 -13.99 0.40 -3.36
N THR A 71 -13.40 -0.46 -4.20
CA THR A 71 -11.95 -0.55 -4.42
C THR A 71 -11.39 0.72 -5.05
N ASP A 72 -12.14 1.42 -5.90
CA ASP A 72 -11.71 2.68 -6.54
C ASP A 72 -11.32 3.74 -5.50
N ILE A 73 -12.13 3.90 -4.45
CA ILE A 73 -11.85 4.85 -3.36
C ILE A 73 -10.59 4.45 -2.61
N SER A 74 -10.41 3.16 -2.33
CA SER A 74 -9.20 2.70 -1.63
C SER A 74 -7.94 2.86 -2.48
N ILE A 75 -8.04 2.64 -3.80
CA ILE A 75 -6.92 2.81 -4.74
C ILE A 75 -6.56 4.30 -4.87
N ALA A 76 -7.56 5.19 -4.91
CA ALA A 76 -7.32 6.63 -4.89
C ALA A 76 -6.56 7.08 -3.63
N VAL A 77 -6.91 6.52 -2.47
CA VAL A 77 -6.21 6.80 -1.20
C VAL A 77 -4.80 6.22 -1.21
N ILE A 78 -4.62 5.01 -1.73
CA ILE A 78 -3.28 4.39 -1.90
C ILE A 78 -2.41 5.28 -2.81
N SER A 79 -2.95 5.75 -3.93
CA SER A 79 -2.24 6.66 -4.83
C SER A 79 -1.80 7.95 -4.11
N LEU A 80 -2.69 8.55 -3.32
CA LEU A 80 -2.37 9.74 -2.54
C LEU A 80 -1.27 9.46 -1.50
N ILE A 81 -1.37 8.35 -0.76
CA ILE A 81 -0.36 8.00 0.25
C ILE A 81 0.99 7.69 -0.41
N GLN A 82 1.00 7.06 -1.59
CA GLN A 82 2.21 6.81 -2.35
C GLN A 82 2.92 8.12 -2.71
N GLU A 83 2.18 9.13 -3.19
CA GLU A 83 2.76 10.45 -3.46
C GLU A 83 3.21 11.17 -2.18
N LEU A 84 2.46 11.07 -1.08
CA LEU A 84 2.84 11.65 0.21
C LEU A 84 4.11 11.01 0.81
N THR A 85 4.39 9.78 0.42
CA THR A 85 5.54 9.00 0.90
C THR A 85 6.67 8.95 -0.11
N ASP A 86 6.57 9.66 -1.24
CA ASP A 86 7.62 9.67 -2.25
C ASP A 86 8.96 10.17 -1.68
N VAL A 87 10.06 9.46 -1.97
CA VAL A 87 11.37 9.70 -1.35
C VAL A 87 11.90 11.10 -1.65
N ASP A 88 11.72 11.58 -2.88
CA ASP A 88 12.14 12.94 -3.25
C ASP A 88 11.39 13.97 -2.38
N THR A 89 10.09 13.76 -2.18
CA THR A 89 9.25 14.63 -1.35
C THR A 89 9.61 14.55 0.14
N LEU A 90 9.91 13.36 0.66
CA LEU A 90 10.29 13.16 2.07
C LEU A 90 11.63 13.81 2.41
N THR A 91 12.56 13.86 1.44
CA THR A 91 13.89 14.46 1.65
C THR A 91 13.90 15.99 1.66
N GLU A 92 12.87 16.65 1.10
CA GLU A 92 12.74 18.10 1.15
C GLU A 92 12.57 18.62 2.59
N SER A 93 11.82 17.89 3.41
CA SER A 93 11.41 18.29 4.75
C SER A 93 11.45 17.10 5.72
N GLU A 94 12.65 16.63 6.07
CA GLU A 94 12.88 15.42 6.88
C GLU A 94 12.10 15.41 8.21
N GLN A 95 11.96 16.57 8.88
CA GLN A 95 11.23 16.66 10.14
C GLN A 95 9.72 16.44 9.95
N GLN A 96 9.13 17.05 8.91
CA GLN A 96 7.71 16.94 8.56
C GLN A 96 7.39 15.53 8.03
N ALA A 97 8.29 14.99 7.21
CA ALA A 97 8.27 13.60 6.75
C ALA A 97 8.26 12.63 7.93
N ALA A 98 9.13 12.82 8.93
CA ALA A 98 9.15 11.97 10.11
C ALA A 98 7.79 11.93 10.83
N PHE A 99 7.13 13.08 11.02
CA PHE A 99 5.79 13.13 11.63
C PHE A 99 4.74 12.36 10.82
N LEU A 100 4.78 12.46 9.49
CA LEU A 100 3.89 11.70 8.61
C LEU A 100 4.14 10.19 8.76
N ILE A 101 5.40 9.76 8.66
CA ILE A 101 5.78 8.34 8.70
C ILE A 101 5.48 7.74 10.08
N ASP A 102 5.71 8.49 11.17
CA ASP A 102 5.30 8.10 12.53
C ASP A 102 3.78 7.91 12.61
N ALA A 103 2.99 8.87 12.12
CA ALA A 103 1.53 8.78 12.16
C ALA A 103 0.97 7.60 11.33
N LEU A 104 1.59 7.28 10.19
CA LEU A 104 1.23 6.12 9.37
C LEU A 104 1.59 4.80 10.06
N ALA A 105 2.79 4.73 10.66
CA ALA A 105 3.25 3.54 11.39
C ALA A 105 2.42 3.27 12.65
N GLU A 106 2.07 4.30 13.41
CA GLU A 106 1.20 4.20 14.59
C GLU A 106 -0.17 3.61 14.26
N GLN A 107 -0.69 3.89 13.06
CA GLN A 107 -1.97 3.38 12.56
C GLN A 107 -1.87 2.05 11.80
N GLN A 108 -0.72 1.36 11.86
CA GLN A 108 -0.51 0.04 11.27
C GLN A 108 -0.85 0.01 9.77
N ILE A 109 -0.36 1.00 9.02
CA ILE A 109 -0.63 1.11 7.57
C ILE A 109 -0.30 -0.15 6.79
N VAL A 110 0.80 -0.83 7.12
CA VAL A 110 1.21 -2.03 6.38
C VAL A 110 0.17 -3.13 6.51
N SER A 111 -0.43 -3.31 7.69
CA SER A 111 -1.51 -4.27 7.87
C SER A 111 -2.74 -3.93 7.02
N LEU A 112 -3.10 -2.65 6.92
CA LEU A 112 -4.23 -2.18 6.13
C LEU A 112 -3.97 -2.30 4.62
N LEU A 113 -2.75 -2.00 4.16
CA LEU A 113 -2.32 -2.22 2.78
C LEU A 113 -2.36 -3.71 2.43
N VAL A 114 -1.88 -4.60 3.31
CA VAL A 114 -1.94 -6.06 3.10
C VAL A 114 -3.37 -6.55 2.98
N GLN A 115 -4.27 -6.09 3.87
CA GLN A 115 -5.69 -6.45 3.80
C GLN A 115 -6.35 -5.94 2.51
N ASN A 116 -6.01 -4.72 2.08
CA ASN A 116 -6.53 -4.16 0.84
C ASN A 116 -6.00 -4.91 -0.39
N MET A 117 -4.70 -5.19 -0.43
CA MET A 117 -4.08 -5.97 -1.50
C MET A 117 -4.72 -7.35 -1.70
N ASP A 118 -5.16 -8.00 -0.62
CA ASP A 118 -5.78 -9.34 -0.68
C ASP A 118 -7.13 -9.39 -1.41
N ARG A 119 -7.81 -8.25 -1.56
CA ARG A 119 -9.10 -8.14 -2.28
C ARG A 119 -8.97 -7.58 -3.71
N LEU A 120 -7.79 -7.12 -4.10
CA LEU A 120 -7.52 -6.56 -5.43
C LEU A 120 -7.20 -7.67 -6.46
N ASP A 121 -7.73 -7.53 -7.66
CA ASP A 121 -7.52 -8.41 -8.82
C ASP A 121 -6.40 -7.88 -9.72
N GLU A 122 -5.27 -8.59 -9.76
CA GLU A 122 -4.11 -8.27 -10.61
C GLU A 122 -4.42 -8.25 -12.12
N ASN A 123 -5.56 -8.79 -12.56
CA ASN A 123 -5.97 -8.75 -13.96
C ASN A 123 -6.67 -7.44 -14.35
N VAL A 124 -7.11 -6.64 -13.38
CA VAL A 124 -7.67 -5.31 -13.59
C VAL A 124 -6.53 -4.31 -13.44
N LYS A 125 -6.28 -3.52 -14.49
CA LYS A 125 -5.11 -2.63 -14.54
C LYS A 125 -5.07 -1.67 -13.35
N GLU A 126 -6.19 -1.03 -13.05
CA GLU A 126 -6.34 -0.06 -11.97
C GLU A 126 -6.06 -0.69 -10.60
N GLU A 127 -6.50 -1.94 -10.39
CA GLU A 127 -6.27 -2.66 -9.14
C GLU A 127 -4.82 -3.19 -9.05
N ALA A 128 -4.23 -3.60 -10.18
CA ALA A 128 -2.81 -3.93 -10.27
C ALA A 128 -1.91 -2.73 -9.95
N ASP A 129 -2.26 -1.54 -10.46
CA ASP A 129 -1.60 -0.28 -10.12
C ASP A 129 -1.76 0.03 -8.61
N GLY A 130 -2.92 -0.27 -8.02
CA GLY A 130 -3.15 -0.18 -6.57
C GLY A 130 -2.24 -1.11 -5.75
N ILE A 131 -2.01 -2.34 -6.20
CA ILE A 131 -1.05 -3.26 -5.57
C ILE A 131 0.37 -2.72 -5.69
N HIS A 132 0.76 -2.25 -6.89
CA HIS A 132 2.08 -1.68 -7.12
C HIS A 132 2.35 -0.48 -6.20
N ASN A 133 1.40 0.45 -6.11
CA ASN A 133 1.51 1.61 -5.23
C ASN A 133 1.54 1.22 -3.75
N SER A 134 0.84 0.14 -3.36
CA SER A 134 0.92 -0.39 -1.99
C SER A 134 2.33 -0.89 -1.64
N LEU A 135 3.01 -1.55 -2.59
CA LEU A 135 4.40 -1.98 -2.40
C LEU A 135 5.34 -0.77 -2.32
N ALA A 136 5.14 0.23 -3.18
CA ALA A 136 5.93 1.47 -3.20
C ALA A 136 5.82 2.27 -1.89
N ILE A 137 4.62 2.38 -1.31
CA ILE A 137 4.46 3.01 0.01
C ILE A 137 5.34 2.33 1.06
N VAL A 138 5.33 0.99 1.09
CA VAL A 138 6.15 0.27 2.07
C VAL A 138 7.63 0.46 1.80
N GLU A 139 8.07 0.35 0.55
CA GLU A 139 9.46 0.57 0.16
C GLU A 139 9.92 1.95 0.66
N ASN A 140 9.22 3.01 0.27
CA ASN A 140 9.55 4.37 0.64
C ASN A 140 9.61 4.58 2.17
N MET A 141 8.63 4.02 2.90
CA MET A 141 8.62 4.07 4.36
C MET A 141 9.83 3.36 4.98
N THR A 142 10.20 2.20 4.44
CA THR A 142 11.35 1.42 4.93
C THR A 142 12.69 2.00 4.53
N GLU A 143 12.77 2.69 3.38
CA GLU A 143 13.95 3.44 2.96
C GLU A 143 14.17 4.65 3.87
N PHE A 144 13.11 5.43 4.13
CA PHE A 144 13.17 6.57 5.04
C PHE A 144 13.43 6.15 6.49
N ARG A 145 12.82 5.04 6.93
CA ARG A 145 12.96 4.52 8.31
C ARG A 145 13.14 3.00 8.32
N PRO A 146 14.41 2.51 8.22
CA PRO A 146 14.71 1.08 8.16
C PRO A 146 14.22 0.26 9.38
N SER A 147 14.02 0.90 10.54
CA SER A 147 13.46 0.21 11.71
C SER A 147 12.05 -0.33 11.48
N LEU A 148 11.31 0.18 10.48
CA LEU A 148 9.97 -0.29 10.14
C LEU A 148 9.96 -1.62 9.38
N CYS A 149 11.10 -2.09 8.83
CA CYS A 149 11.16 -3.35 8.07
C CYS A 149 10.65 -4.55 8.88
N VAL A 150 11.00 -4.60 10.16
CA VAL A 150 10.60 -5.68 11.06
C VAL A 150 9.11 -5.62 11.37
N ASP A 151 8.61 -4.42 11.67
CA ASP A 151 7.20 -4.22 11.99
C ASP A 151 6.30 -4.46 10.78
N ALA A 152 6.75 -4.08 9.57
CA ALA A 152 6.08 -4.37 8.31
C ALA A 152 5.90 -5.88 8.10
N CYS A 153 6.95 -6.68 8.37
CA CYS A 153 6.85 -8.15 8.29
C CYS A 153 5.88 -8.71 9.33
N LYS A 154 5.93 -8.23 10.58
CA LYS A 154 5.00 -8.62 11.67
C LYS A 154 3.55 -8.27 11.35
N GLN A 155 3.30 -7.22 10.58
CA GLN A 155 1.97 -6.82 10.10
C GLN A 155 1.43 -7.69 8.95
N GLY A 156 2.16 -8.72 8.52
CA GLY A 156 1.70 -9.71 7.54
C GLY A 156 2.23 -9.50 6.12
N LEU A 157 3.06 -8.48 5.89
CA LEU A 157 3.60 -8.20 4.56
C LEU A 157 4.40 -9.37 4.00
N LEU A 158 5.28 -9.98 4.79
CA LEU A 158 6.12 -11.07 4.33
C LEU A 158 5.29 -12.27 3.85
N ALA A 159 4.22 -12.61 4.58
CA ALA A 159 3.29 -13.65 4.19
C ALA A 159 2.53 -13.28 2.90
N CYS A 160 2.15 -12.01 2.73
CA CYS A 160 1.52 -11.50 1.51
C CYS A 160 2.44 -11.63 0.29
N LEU A 161 3.71 -11.22 0.42
CA LEU A 161 4.71 -11.34 -0.66
C LEU A 161 4.93 -12.81 -1.06
N LEU A 162 5.13 -13.70 -0.09
CA LEU A 162 5.28 -15.14 -0.35
C LEU A 162 4.04 -15.74 -1.04
N LYS A 163 2.84 -15.34 -0.63
CA LYS A 163 1.58 -15.78 -1.26
C LYS A 163 1.56 -15.38 -2.73
N ARG A 164 1.89 -14.14 -3.07
CA ARG A 164 1.94 -13.65 -4.46
C ARG A 164 2.99 -14.36 -5.30
N LEU A 165 4.21 -14.54 -4.78
CA LEU A 165 5.27 -15.29 -5.47
C LEU A 165 4.90 -16.75 -5.77
N LYS A 166 4.04 -17.36 -4.93
CA LYS A 166 3.58 -18.74 -5.09
C LYS A 166 2.49 -18.90 -6.15
N ILE A 167 1.81 -17.82 -6.54
CA ILE A 167 0.75 -17.87 -7.56
C ILE A 167 1.37 -18.36 -8.87
N LYS A 168 0.73 -19.37 -9.47
CA LYS A 168 1.13 -19.92 -10.77
C LYS A 168 0.57 -19.03 -11.89
N SER A 169 1.06 -17.81 -11.96
CA SER A 169 0.81 -16.86 -13.04
C SER A 169 2.05 -16.71 -13.92
N PRO A 170 1.91 -16.22 -15.16
CA PRO A 170 3.03 -15.70 -15.93
C PRO A 170 3.80 -14.65 -15.13
N PHE A 171 5.08 -14.47 -15.45
CA PHE A 171 5.87 -13.36 -14.92
C PHE A 171 5.15 -12.02 -15.18
N ASN A 172 5.13 -11.15 -14.16
CA ASN A 172 4.57 -9.81 -14.22
C ASN A 172 5.41 -8.86 -13.34
N SER A 173 5.22 -7.55 -13.51
CA SER A 173 5.97 -6.52 -12.78
C SER A 173 5.73 -6.57 -11.27
N ILE A 174 4.51 -6.89 -10.82
CA ILE A 174 4.19 -7.05 -9.38
C ILE A 174 5.03 -8.16 -8.75
N ARG A 175 5.24 -9.27 -9.47
CA ARG A 175 6.03 -10.40 -9.00
C ARG A 175 7.50 -10.02 -8.84
N LEU A 176 8.06 -9.29 -9.80
CA LEU A 176 9.41 -8.73 -9.71
C LEU A 176 9.53 -7.80 -8.49
N TYR A 177 8.57 -6.88 -8.34
CA TYR A 177 8.59 -5.94 -7.24
C TYR A 177 8.46 -6.64 -5.87
N CYS A 178 7.66 -7.71 -5.78
CA CYS A 178 7.58 -8.53 -4.58
C CYS A 178 8.92 -9.17 -4.21
N SER A 179 9.72 -9.64 -5.20
CA SER A 179 11.05 -10.18 -4.93
C SER A 179 12.04 -9.11 -4.46
N GLU A 180 12.02 -7.92 -5.08
CA GLU A 180 12.88 -6.81 -4.70
C GLU A 180 12.57 -6.32 -3.29
N LEU A 181 11.29 -6.05 -2.99
CA LEU A 181 10.87 -5.60 -1.66
C LEU A 181 11.17 -6.65 -0.59
N MET A 182 10.97 -7.94 -0.89
CA MET A 182 11.35 -9.01 0.03
C MET A 182 12.86 -9.05 0.29
N SER A 183 13.69 -8.76 -0.73
CA SER A 183 15.14 -8.64 -0.57
C SER A 183 15.50 -7.52 0.41
N ILE A 184 14.87 -6.34 0.26
CA ILE A 184 15.03 -5.18 1.17
C ILE A 184 14.64 -5.56 2.60
N LEU A 185 13.48 -6.19 2.80
CA LEU A 185 12.98 -6.58 4.11
C LEU A 185 13.89 -7.60 4.82
N LEU A 186 14.57 -8.49 4.08
CA LEU A 186 15.47 -9.51 4.63
C LEU A 186 16.92 -9.02 4.79
N GLN A 187 17.26 -7.88 4.17
CA GLN A 187 18.59 -7.32 4.20
C GLN A 187 18.92 -6.83 5.61
N ASN A 188 19.92 -7.44 6.24
CA ASN A 188 20.40 -7.09 7.59
C ASN A 188 19.36 -7.19 8.72
N HIS A 189 18.25 -7.89 8.52
CA HIS A 189 17.21 -8.10 9.55
C HIS A 189 17.06 -9.59 9.89
N ASP A 190 17.75 -10.06 10.93
CA ASP A 190 17.70 -11.47 11.34
C ASP A 190 16.31 -11.92 11.81
N GLU A 191 15.53 -11.02 12.42
CA GLU A 191 14.13 -11.28 12.81
C GLU A 191 13.27 -11.63 11.58
N ASN A 192 13.44 -10.90 10.48
CA ASN A 192 12.69 -11.15 9.24
C ASN A 192 13.14 -12.45 8.57
N ARG A 193 14.43 -12.80 8.65
CA ARG A 193 14.95 -14.09 8.17
C ARG A 193 14.41 -15.27 8.96
N GLN A 194 14.28 -15.11 10.27
CA GLN A 194 13.64 -16.12 11.12
C GLN A 194 12.16 -16.27 10.76
N MET A 195 11.44 -15.17 10.62
CA MET A 195 10.03 -15.17 10.21
C MET A 195 9.82 -15.83 8.84
N LEU A 196 10.72 -15.58 7.88
CA LEU A 196 10.70 -16.25 6.57
C LEU A 196 10.77 -17.78 6.73
N GLY A 197 11.62 -18.28 7.63
CA GLY A 197 11.72 -19.70 7.94
C GLY A 197 10.45 -20.27 8.57
N GLU A 198 9.84 -19.53 9.49
CA GLU A 198 8.58 -19.90 10.16
C GLU A 198 7.39 -19.97 9.19
N LEU A 199 7.42 -19.18 8.10
CA LEU A 199 6.39 -19.15 7.05
C LEU A 199 6.63 -20.15 5.91
N GLU A 200 7.51 -21.15 6.10
CA GLU A 200 7.94 -22.08 5.04
C GLU A 200 8.50 -21.34 3.79
N GLY A 201 8.98 -20.11 3.97
CA GLY A 201 9.40 -19.24 2.88
C GLY A 201 10.57 -19.82 2.09
N ILE A 202 11.49 -20.52 2.75
CA ILE A 202 12.63 -21.18 2.08
C ILE A 202 12.17 -22.19 1.02
N ASP A 203 11.17 -23.02 1.34
CA ASP A 203 10.63 -24.00 0.40
C ASP A 203 9.91 -23.32 -0.77
N ILE A 204 9.17 -22.23 -0.49
CA ILE A 204 8.52 -21.42 -1.53
C ILE A 204 9.56 -20.85 -2.50
N LEU A 205 10.64 -20.25 -1.99
CA LEU A 205 11.71 -19.68 -2.82
C LEU A 205 12.42 -20.75 -3.65
N LEU A 206 12.74 -21.90 -3.05
CA LEU A 206 13.35 -23.02 -3.77
C LEU A 206 12.44 -23.57 -4.86
N GLN A 207 11.12 -23.59 -4.65
CA GLN A 207 10.15 -23.99 -5.66
C GLN A 207 10.09 -22.99 -6.83
N GLN A 208 10.15 -21.68 -6.56
CA GLN A 208 10.19 -20.67 -7.64
C GLN A 208 11.48 -20.80 -8.46
N LEU A 209 12.64 -20.94 -7.81
CA LEU A 209 13.93 -21.12 -8.50
C LEU A 209 14.02 -22.46 -9.26
N ALA A 210 13.31 -23.50 -8.82
CA ALA A 210 13.34 -24.81 -9.48
C ALA A 210 12.81 -24.77 -10.92
N TYR A 211 11.91 -23.84 -11.25
CA TYR A 211 11.39 -23.64 -12.60
C TYR A 211 12.51 -23.34 -13.60
N TYR A 212 13.45 -22.46 -13.21
CA TYR A 212 14.57 -22.00 -14.03
C TYR A 212 15.73 -23.01 -14.14
N LYS A 213 15.65 -24.17 -13.48
CA LYS A 213 16.61 -25.27 -13.71
C LYS A 213 16.48 -25.91 -15.09
N ARG A 214 15.32 -25.77 -15.73
CA ARG A 214 14.98 -26.42 -17.01
C ARG A 214 14.50 -25.44 -18.07
N HIS A 215 14.25 -24.19 -17.72
CA HIS A 215 13.75 -23.15 -18.59
C HIS A 215 14.64 -21.93 -18.42
N ASP A 216 15.04 -21.30 -19.52
CA ASP A 216 15.73 -20.01 -19.46
C ASP A 216 14.72 -18.89 -19.20
N HIS A 217 15.19 -17.80 -18.59
CA HIS A 217 14.43 -16.57 -18.43
C HIS A 217 14.04 -16.03 -19.82
N GLN A 218 12.80 -15.59 -19.97
CA GLN A 218 12.26 -15.10 -21.25
C GLN A 218 12.58 -13.62 -21.48
N THR A 219 12.78 -12.87 -20.39
CA THR A 219 13.09 -11.43 -20.41
C THR A 219 14.23 -11.11 -19.45
N SER A 220 14.85 -9.93 -19.61
CA SER A 220 15.85 -9.45 -18.64
C SER A 220 15.24 -9.18 -17.27
N GLU A 221 14.02 -8.64 -17.24
CA GLU A 221 13.26 -8.39 -16.01
C GLU A 221 12.95 -9.68 -15.24
N GLU A 222 12.79 -10.81 -15.92
CA GLU A 222 12.58 -12.11 -15.26
C GLU A 222 13.88 -12.69 -14.68
N PHE A 223 15.04 -12.22 -15.17
CA PHE A 223 16.35 -12.63 -14.66
C PHE A 223 16.79 -11.83 -13.42
N GLU A 224 16.36 -10.57 -13.32
CA GLU A 224 16.58 -9.70 -12.16
C GLU A 224 15.88 -10.24 -10.90
#